data_AF-A0A953C7F6-F1
#
_entry.id   AF-A0A953C7F6-F1
#
_cell.length_a   1.000
_cell.length_b   1.000
_cell.length_c   1.000
_cell.angle_alpha   90.00
_cell.angle_beta   90.00
_cell.angle_gamma   90.00
#
_symmetry.space_group_name_H-M   'P 1'
#
loop_
_entity.id
_entity.type
_entity.pdbx_description
1 polymer ?
#
loop_
_entity_poly.entity_id
_entity_poly.type
_entity_poly.pdbx_seq_one_letter_code
_entity_poly.pdbx_strand_id
1 'polypeptide(L)'
;MSVPTLTRDGTPWSPRYVDRIDGKRCLGCGRCFKVCGQGVLEMKWIDEEGTFVEEDDGDAERMVMTVAEKGQCIGCGACVRVCSKDAQVLVEA
;
A
#
# COMPACT_ATOMS: atom_id res chain seq x y z
N MET A 1 -17.32 23.47 10.44
CA MET A 1 -16.24 24.06 9.61
C MET A 1 -15.08 23.07 9.66
N SER A 2 -14.69 22.45 8.54
CA SER A 2 -13.51 21.59 8.50
C SER A 2 -12.26 22.49 8.50
N VAL A 3 -11.28 22.14 9.34
CA VAL A 3 -9.97 22.81 9.34
C VAL A 3 -9.20 22.22 8.16
N PRO A 4 -8.64 23.05 7.24
CA PRO A 4 -7.83 22.52 6.15
C PRO A 4 -6.57 21.86 6.69
N THR A 5 -6.23 20.69 6.16
CA THR A 5 -4.94 20.06 6.39
C THR A 5 -3.86 20.84 5.65
N LEU A 6 -2.83 21.29 6.38
CA LEU A 6 -1.76 22.14 5.87
C LEU A 6 -0.41 21.45 6.11
N THR A 7 0.54 21.69 5.20
CA THR A 7 1.96 21.38 5.41
C THR A 7 2.60 22.36 6.40
N ARG A 8 3.86 22.11 6.77
CA ARG A 8 4.61 22.95 7.72
C ARG A 8 4.71 24.43 7.30
N ASP A 9 4.76 24.71 6.00
CA ASP A 9 4.81 26.04 5.41
C ASP A 9 3.42 26.66 5.17
N GLY A 10 2.35 25.96 5.54
CA GLY A 10 0.96 26.45 5.38
C GLY A 10 0.35 26.15 4.01
N THR A 11 1.03 25.40 3.14
CA THR A 11 0.48 24.97 1.86
C THR A 11 -0.62 23.92 2.08
N PRO A 12 -1.78 24.00 1.39
CA PRO A 12 -2.81 22.98 1.50
C PRO A 12 -2.30 21.59 1.11
N TRP A 13 -2.63 20.59 1.91
CA TRP A 13 -2.27 19.19 1.67
C TRP A 13 -3.48 18.30 1.91
N SER A 14 -3.82 17.45 0.95
CA SER A 14 -4.83 16.41 1.14
C SER A 14 -4.15 15.05 1.34
N PRO A 15 -4.33 14.39 2.49
CA PRO A 15 -3.85 13.03 2.71
C PRO A 15 -4.47 12.06 1.69
N ARG A 16 -3.65 11.14 1.16
CA ARG A 16 -4.11 10.06 0.26
C ARG A 16 -3.86 8.72 0.91
N TYR A 17 -4.90 8.15 1.52
CA TYR A 17 -4.82 6.90 2.26
C TYR A 17 -4.80 5.72 1.31
N VAL A 18 -3.99 4.69 1.62
CA VAL A 18 -4.00 3.45 0.86
C VAL A 18 -5.14 2.56 1.35
N ASP A 19 -6.06 2.21 0.45
CA ASP A 19 -7.15 1.29 0.76
C ASP A 19 -6.74 -0.16 0.48
N ARG A 20 -6.18 -0.43 -0.71
CA ARG A 20 -5.74 -1.77 -1.10
C ARG A 20 -4.63 -1.70 -2.14
N ILE A 21 -4.01 -2.85 -2.38
CA ILE A 21 -3.07 -3.04 -3.48
C ILE A 21 -3.74 -3.93 -4.53
N ASP A 22 -3.67 -3.54 -5.79
CA ASP A 22 -4.04 -4.38 -6.92
C ASP A 22 -2.99 -5.48 -7.12
N GLY A 23 -3.31 -6.70 -6.70
CA GLY A 23 -2.44 -7.87 -6.82
C GLY A 23 -2.07 -8.21 -8.26
N LYS A 24 -2.89 -7.85 -9.26
CA LYS A 24 -2.60 -8.10 -10.68
C LYS A 24 -1.51 -7.18 -11.21
N ARG A 25 -1.39 -5.97 -10.66
CA ARG A 25 -0.37 -4.98 -11.02
C ARG A 25 0.88 -5.07 -10.16
N CYS A 26 0.75 -5.59 -8.94
CA CYS A 26 1.85 -5.68 -7.99
C CYS A 26 2.85 -6.76 -8.41
N LEU A 27 4.15 -6.40 -8.35
CA LEU A 27 5.27 -7.30 -8.66
C LEU A 27 5.92 -7.93 -7.42
N GLY A 28 5.43 -7.64 -6.21
CA GLY A 28 6.06 -8.14 -4.98
C GLY A 28 7.43 -7.55 -4.64
N CYS A 29 7.84 -6.42 -5.23
CA CYS A 29 9.21 -5.90 -5.04
C CYS A 29 9.56 -5.31 -3.66
N GLY A 30 8.58 -5.17 -2.75
CA GLY A 30 8.81 -4.72 -1.37
C GLY A 30 9.25 -3.26 -1.18
N ARG A 31 9.37 -2.43 -2.22
CA ARG A 31 9.80 -1.02 -2.07
C ARG A 31 8.82 -0.19 -1.24
N CYS A 32 7.52 -0.42 -1.43
CA CYS A 32 6.49 0.27 -0.66
C CYS A 32 6.51 -0.15 0.83
N PHE A 33 6.84 -1.41 1.14
CA PHE A 33 7.06 -1.88 2.51
C PHE A 33 8.17 -1.07 3.18
N LYS A 34 9.35 -1.04 2.54
CA LYS A 34 10.54 -0.35 3.10
C LYS A 34 10.36 1.15 3.29
N VAL A 35 9.63 1.82 2.40
CA VAL A 35 9.41 3.28 2.51
C VAL A 35 8.30 3.64 3.51
N CYS A 36 7.46 2.68 3.90
CA CYS A 36 6.36 2.95 4.81
C CYS A 36 6.88 3.08 6.24
N GLY A 37 7.12 4.32 6.69
CA GLY A 37 7.50 4.61 8.08
C GLY A 37 6.39 4.34 9.12
N GLN A 38 5.24 3.80 8.71
CA GLN A 38 4.10 3.49 9.58
C GLN A 38 3.78 1.99 9.64
N GLY A 39 4.49 1.12 8.90
CA GLY A 39 4.24 -0.33 8.96
C GLY A 39 2.90 -0.80 8.37
N VAL A 40 2.28 -0.01 7.48
CA VAL A 40 0.92 -0.25 6.94
C VAL A 40 0.84 -1.46 6.00
N LEU A 41 1.96 -1.82 5.36
CA LEU A 41 1.99 -2.79 4.27
C LEU A 41 2.61 -4.11 4.73
N GLU A 42 2.18 -5.22 4.16
CA GLU A 42 2.75 -6.54 4.37
C GLU A 42 2.92 -7.25 3.02
N MET A 43 3.71 -8.32 3.00
CA MET A 43 3.89 -9.17 1.83
C MET A 43 3.15 -10.50 2.05
N LYS A 44 2.41 -10.96 1.05
CA LYS A 44 1.67 -12.22 1.07
C LYS A 44 1.89 -13.02 -0.20
N TRP A 45 1.85 -14.34 -0.07
CA TRP A 45 1.87 -15.28 -1.18
C TRP A 45 0.48 -15.39 -1.81
N ILE A 46 0.46 -15.58 -3.12
CA ILE A 46 -0.74 -15.88 -3.89
C ILE A 46 -0.49 -17.04 -4.85
N ASP A 47 -1.58 -17.75 -5.17
CA ASP A 47 -1.63 -18.80 -6.20
C ASP A 47 -1.80 -18.26 -7.62
N GLU A 48 -1.96 -19.17 -8.60
CA GLU A 48 -2.23 -18.87 -10.02
C GLU A 48 -3.49 -18.01 -10.21
N GLU A 49 -4.51 -18.20 -9.36
CA GLU A 49 -5.78 -17.49 -9.42
C GLU A 49 -5.73 -16.12 -8.72
N GLY A 50 -4.65 -15.85 -7.98
CA GLY A 50 -4.44 -14.63 -7.20
C GLY A 50 -5.07 -14.65 -5.81
N THR A 51 -5.40 -15.83 -5.28
CA THR A 51 -5.90 -16.06 -3.93
C THR A 51 -4.74 -16.12 -2.94
N PHE A 52 -4.91 -15.59 -1.73
CA PHE A 52 -3.87 -15.63 -0.71
C PHE A 52 -3.70 -17.05 -0.15
N VAL A 53 -2.44 -17.50 -0.12
CA VAL A 53 -2.03 -18.80 0.40
C VAL A 53 -0.90 -18.64 1.42
N GLU A 54 -0.62 -19.70 2.18
CA GLU A 54 0.54 -19.74 3.07
C GLU A 54 1.84 -19.95 2.26
N GLU A 55 2.99 -19.58 2.83
CA GLU A 55 4.29 -19.71 2.15
C GLU A 55 4.66 -21.17 1.84
N ASP A 56 4.29 -22.08 2.72
CA ASP A 56 4.60 -23.51 2.60
C ASP A 56 3.53 -24.28 1.80
N ASP A 57 2.55 -23.58 1.22
CA ASP A 57 1.54 -24.18 0.35
C ASP A 57 2.17 -24.56 -1.00
N GLY A 58 1.83 -25.75 -1.52
CA GLY A 58 2.33 -26.23 -2.80
C GLY A 58 1.87 -25.38 -3.99
N ASP A 59 0.79 -24.60 -3.79
CA ASP A 59 0.21 -23.69 -4.78
C ASP A 59 0.76 -22.25 -4.66
N ALA A 60 1.75 -22.00 -3.79
CA ALA A 60 2.36 -20.68 -3.62
C ALA A 60 3.23 -20.30 -4.83
N GLU A 61 2.72 -19.40 -5.68
CA GLU A 61 3.39 -19.03 -6.93
C GLU A 61 4.24 -17.77 -6.84
N ARG A 62 3.64 -16.69 -6.31
CA ARG A 62 4.29 -15.37 -6.29
C ARG A 62 3.86 -14.53 -5.11
N MET A 63 4.71 -13.58 -4.75
CA MET A 63 4.43 -12.63 -3.68
C MET A 63 3.81 -11.33 -4.21
N VAL A 64 2.86 -10.80 -3.46
CA VAL A 64 2.28 -9.47 -3.67
C VAL A 64 2.26 -8.68 -2.38
N MET A 65 2.24 -7.36 -2.51
CA MET A 65 2.07 -6.46 -1.37
C MET A 65 0.58 -6.32 -1.07
N THR A 66 0.22 -6.26 0.21
CA THR A 66 -1.14 -6.01 0.70
C THR A 66 -1.11 -4.92 1.78
N VAL A 67 -2.29 -4.54 2.28
CA VAL A 67 -2.44 -3.56 3.36
C VAL A 67 -2.86 -4.31 4.61
N ALA A 68 -1.99 -4.35 5.62
CA ALA A 68 -2.24 -5.01 6.91
C ALA A 68 -2.93 -4.06 7.88
N GLU A 69 -2.37 -2.86 8.04
CA GLU A 69 -2.76 -1.91 9.09
C GLU A 69 -3.29 -0.61 8.49
N LYS A 70 -4.49 -0.65 7.92
CA LYS A 70 -5.13 0.52 7.27
C LYS A 70 -5.18 1.74 8.19
N GLY A 71 -5.45 1.53 9.48
CA GLY A 71 -5.60 2.60 10.48
C GLY A 71 -4.30 3.36 10.78
N GLN A 72 -3.13 2.81 10.44
CA GLN A 72 -1.84 3.48 10.62
C GLN A 72 -1.45 4.33 9.40
N CYS A 73 -2.25 4.32 8.33
CA CYS A 73 -1.95 5.11 7.14
C CYS A 73 -2.19 6.60 7.42
N ILE A 74 -1.12 7.39 7.39
CA ILE A 74 -1.20 8.86 7.52
C ILE A 74 -1.39 9.58 6.17
N GLY A 75 -1.57 8.84 5.09
CA GLY A 75 -1.82 9.40 3.76
C GLY A 75 -0.63 10.14 3.10
N CYS A 76 0.62 9.85 3.51
CA CYS A 76 1.82 10.55 3.03
C CYS A 76 2.19 10.30 1.55
N GLY A 77 1.58 9.28 0.92
CA GLY A 77 1.78 8.92 -0.50
C GLY A 77 3.16 8.34 -0.85
N ALA A 78 4.03 8.05 0.13
CA ALA A 78 5.38 7.54 -0.13
C ALA A 78 5.37 6.17 -0.85
N CYS A 79 4.44 5.29 -0.47
CA CYS A 79 4.29 3.97 -1.08
C CYS A 79 3.90 4.04 -2.57
N VAL A 80 3.11 5.04 -2.96
CA VAL A 80 2.68 5.28 -4.34
C VAL A 80 3.87 5.81 -5.16
N ARG A 81 4.55 6.85 -4.65
CA ARG A 81 5.69 7.47 -5.35
C ARG A 81 6.83 6.50 -5.67
N VAL A 82 7.05 5.49 -4.83
CA VAL A 82 8.11 4.49 -5.04
C VAL A 82 7.67 3.31 -5.92
N CYS A 83 6.36 3.15 -6.16
CA CYS A 83 5.84 2.04 -6.92
C CYS A 83 5.99 2.30 -8.43
N SER A 84 6.74 1.45 -9.13
CA SER A 84 6.89 1.56 -10.59
C SER A 84 5.67 1.07 -11.39
N LYS A 85 4.62 0.59 -10.70
CA LYS A 85 3.42 0.00 -11.31
C LYS A 85 2.12 0.68 -10.88
N ASP A 86 2.19 1.67 -10.00
CA ASP A 86 1.02 2.36 -9.42
C ASP A 86 -0.08 1.39 -8.97
N ALA A 87 0.31 0.33 -8.24
CA ALA A 87 -0.60 -0.73 -7.84
C ALA A 87 -1.50 -0.36 -6.66
N GLN A 88 -1.27 0.78 -6.01
CA GLN A 88 -2.04 1.26 -4.85
C GLN A 88 -3.38 1.84 -5.28
N VAL A 89 -4.47 1.38 -4.68
CA VAL A 89 -5.78 2.03 -4.72
C VAL A 89 -5.88 2.95 -3.52
N LEU A 90 -6.23 4.21 -3.75
CA LEU A 90 -6.23 5.23 -2.72
C LEU A 90 -7.62 5.81 -2.50
N VAL A 91 -7.85 6.30 -1.29
CA VAL A 91 -9.03 7.08 -0.91
C VAL A 91 -8.58 8.44 -0.38
N GLU A 92 -9.37 9.46 -0.69
CA GLU A 92 -9.16 10.83 -0.22
C GLU A 92 -9.90 11.05 1.11
N ALA A 93 -9.40 11.99 1.90
CA ALA A 93 -9.95 12.39 3.20
C ALA A 93 -11.20 13.26 3.07
#